data_AF-A0A1C5PRQ1-F1
#
_entry.id   AF-A0A1C5PRQ1-F1
#
_cell.length_a   1.000
_cell.length_b   1.000
_cell.length_c   1.000
_cell.angle_alpha   90.00
_cell.angle_beta   90.00
_cell.angle_gamma   90.00
#
_symmetry.space_group_name_H-M   'P 1'
#
loop_
_entity.id
_entity.type
_entity.pdbx_description
1 polymer ?
#
loop_
_entity_poly.entity_id
_entity_poly.type
_entity_poly.pdbx_seq_one_letter_code
_entity_poly.pdbx_strand_id
1 'polypeptide(L)'
;MKLYRNGYVVSEVKDNDYTYNVWPFEDVDDDKNAMMLTEEADNTWFLQYDMQHIVPDFKFVYKYFQYCQNNGLKSNILLYETTNKEIVVPEIKLPTKLLGFDCIGNVYYSYLKNEYNYFKDDLNAKGIYVNKYGLLDSLEDVLTYISLRQKDISSGIQLENFWKELPIKISCVKL
;
A
#
# COMPACT_ATOMS: atom_id res chain seq x y z
N MET A 1 -10.43 5.06 -15.41
CA MET A 1 -10.61 5.25 -13.95
C MET A 1 -9.56 6.23 -13.45
N LYS A 2 -9.88 7.15 -12.53
CA LYS A 2 -8.92 8.15 -12.02
C LYS A 2 -8.34 7.68 -10.67
N LEU A 3 -7.04 7.86 -10.48
CA LEU A 3 -6.39 7.69 -9.17
C LEU A 3 -6.27 9.05 -8.49
N TYR A 4 -6.53 9.08 -7.19
CA TYR A 4 -6.41 10.21 -6.29
C TYR A 4 -5.18 10.01 -5.42
N ARG A 5 -4.54 11.10 -5.03
CA ARG A 5 -3.36 11.06 -4.15
C ARG A 5 -3.87 10.98 -2.72
N ASN A 6 -3.94 9.79 -2.16
CA ASN A 6 -4.56 9.59 -0.85
C ASN A 6 -3.60 9.93 0.30
N GLY A 7 -2.31 9.69 0.12
CA GLY A 7 -1.30 10.05 1.11
C GLY A 7 -0.13 9.09 1.10
N TYR A 8 0.49 8.96 2.25
CA TYR A 8 1.75 8.28 2.39
C TYR A 8 1.69 7.17 3.43
N VAL A 9 2.58 6.21 3.26
CA VAL A 9 2.91 5.20 4.27
C VAL A 9 4.42 5.15 4.48
N VAL A 10 4.84 4.81 5.70
CA VAL A 10 6.23 4.45 5.97
C VAL A 10 6.33 2.93 5.90
N SER A 11 7.22 2.40 5.06
CA SER A 11 7.43 0.96 4.91
C SER A 11 8.87 0.57 5.24
N GLU A 12 9.03 -0.44 6.07
CA GLU A 12 10.32 -1.06 6.37
C GLU A 12 10.80 -1.92 5.20
N VAL A 13 12.08 -1.82 4.87
CA VAL A 13 12.72 -2.59 3.80
C VAL A 13 13.26 -3.90 4.35
N LYS A 14 12.56 -5.01 4.13
CA LYS A 14 13.01 -6.38 4.48
C LYS A 14 13.13 -7.24 3.23
N ASP A 15 14.23 -7.96 3.06
CA ASP A 15 14.40 -9.00 2.03
C ASP A 15 13.98 -8.62 0.59
N ASN A 16 14.17 -7.34 0.21
CA ASN A 16 13.71 -6.74 -1.06
C ASN A 16 12.19 -6.60 -1.20
N ASP A 17 11.40 -6.80 -0.14
CA ASP A 17 10.06 -6.27 -0.01
C ASP A 17 10.14 -4.79 0.41
N TYR A 18 9.51 -3.94 -0.39
CA TYR A 18 9.56 -2.48 -0.25
C TYR A 18 8.22 -1.90 0.16
N THR A 19 7.19 -2.74 0.36
CA THR A 19 5.79 -2.29 0.18
C THR A 19 4.86 -2.62 1.34
N TYR A 20 4.99 -3.77 2.01
CA TYR A 20 3.90 -4.24 2.89
C TYR A 20 4.24 -4.33 4.39
N ASN A 21 5.51 -4.13 4.77
CA ASN A 21 5.88 -3.92 6.18
C ASN A 21 5.66 -2.45 6.55
N VAL A 22 4.41 -2.01 6.51
CA VAL A 22 4.03 -0.61 6.76
C VAL A 22 3.90 -0.35 8.26
N TRP A 23 4.20 0.89 8.67
CA TRP A 23 4.10 1.35 10.06
C TRP A 23 4.81 0.42 11.07
N PRO A 24 6.12 0.19 10.91
CA PRO A 24 6.86 -0.85 11.65
C PRO A 24 6.87 -0.72 13.19
N PHE A 25 6.43 0.41 13.74
CA PHE A 25 6.30 0.65 15.18
C PHE A 25 4.86 0.66 15.69
N GLU A 26 3.88 0.36 14.85
CA GLU A 26 2.46 0.37 15.24
C GLU A 26 2.21 -0.56 16.45
N ASP A 27 2.74 -1.77 16.42
CA ASP A 27 2.55 -2.80 17.47
C ASP A 27 3.69 -2.85 18.52
N VAL A 28 4.46 -1.77 18.68
CA VAL A 28 5.59 -1.73 19.62
C VAL A 28 5.16 -1.12 20.97
N ASP A 29 4.85 -2.01 21.92
CA ASP A 29 4.29 -1.65 23.24
C ASP A 29 5.33 -1.21 24.29
N ASP A 30 6.62 -1.51 24.09
CA ASP A 30 7.68 -1.21 25.06
C ASP A 30 8.42 0.12 24.79
N ASP A 31 8.09 0.80 23.69
CA ASP A 31 8.66 2.08 23.29
C ASP A 31 7.62 3.21 23.35
N LYS A 32 7.76 4.06 24.38
CA LYS A 32 6.84 5.19 24.59
C LYS A 32 6.75 6.16 23.41
N ASN A 33 7.83 6.37 22.67
CA ASN A 33 7.80 7.31 21.54
C ASN A 33 7.11 6.68 20.34
N ALA A 34 7.32 5.38 20.11
CA ALA A 34 6.56 4.60 19.13
C ALA A 34 5.07 4.66 19.45
N MET A 35 4.67 4.34 20.69
CA MET A 35 3.28 4.41 21.14
C MET A 35 2.68 5.81 20.90
N MET A 36 3.38 6.88 21.26
CA MET A 36 2.88 8.25 21.03
C MET A 36 2.70 8.58 19.54
N LEU A 37 3.56 8.08 18.67
CA LEU A 37 3.40 8.24 17.21
C LEU A 37 2.19 7.46 16.69
N THR A 38 2.01 6.23 17.15
CA THR A 38 0.87 5.37 16.79
C THR A 38 -0.44 5.99 17.26
N GLU A 39 -0.53 6.42 18.52
CA GLU A 39 -1.71 7.11 19.07
C GLU A 39 -2.04 8.39 18.29
N GLU A 40 -1.04 9.17 17.87
CA GLU A 40 -1.25 10.37 17.05
C GLU A 40 -1.85 9.99 15.68
N ALA A 41 -1.36 8.92 15.06
CA ALA A 41 -1.87 8.42 13.79
C ALA A 41 -3.30 7.85 13.90
N ASP A 42 -3.57 7.08 14.94
CA ASP A 42 -4.86 6.45 15.21
C ASP A 42 -5.97 7.49 15.37
N ASN A 43 -5.75 8.44 16.28
CA ASN A 43 -6.73 9.46 16.62
C ASN A 43 -7.02 10.42 15.46
N THR A 44 -6.06 10.59 14.54
CA THR A 44 -6.14 11.59 13.47
C THR A 44 -6.57 11.01 12.13
N TRP A 45 -6.02 9.84 11.73
CA TRP A 45 -6.18 9.33 10.36
C TRP A 45 -6.61 7.86 10.28
N PHE A 46 -6.01 6.93 11.05
CA PHE A 46 -6.26 5.50 10.83
C PHE A 46 -7.73 5.13 11.10
N LEU A 47 -8.35 5.75 12.10
CA LEU A 47 -9.76 5.54 12.43
C LEU A 47 -10.77 6.28 11.53
N GLN A 48 -10.32 7.19 10.66
CA GLN A 48 -11.22 8.12 9.97
C GLN A 48 -11.49 7.79 8.48
N TYR A 49 -10.76 6.83 7.88
CA TYR A 49 -10.85 6.59 6.42
C TYR A 49 -10.84 5.11 6.02
N ASP A 50 -11.94 4.40 6.27
CA ASP A 50 -12.15 2.99 5.88
C ASP A 50 -10.98 2.07 6.33
N MET A 51 -10.29 2.47 7.41
CA MET A 51 -9.11 1.81 7.95
C MET A 51 -8.02 1.52 6.90
N GLN A 52 -7.82 2.44 5.95
CA GLN A 52 -6.77 2.28 4.94
C GLN A 52 -5.36 2.54 5.50
N HIS A 53 -5.22 3.16 6.69
CA HIS A 53 -3.94 3.51 7.31
C HIS A 53 -2.99 4.28 6.37
N ILE A 54 -3.57 5.15 5.53
CA ILE A 54 -2.84 6.08 4.65
C ILE A 54 -2.87 7.47 5.29
N VAL A 55 -1.71 8.09 5.49
CA VAL A 55 -1.62 9.40 6.15
C VAL A 55 -1.42 10.52 5.13
N PRO A 56 -2.33 11.51 5.04
CA PRO A 56 -2.19 12.63 4.12
C PRO A 56 -1.15 13.68 4.57
N ASP A 57 -0.82 13.74 5.87
CA ASP A 57 0.12 14.71 6.42
C ASP A 57 1.58 14.26 6.28
N PHE A 58 2.29 14.87 5.32
CA PHE A 58 3.71 14.57 5.11
C PHE A 58 4.61 14.96 6.29
N LYS A 59 4.26 15.98 7.10
CA LYS A 59 5.08 16.36 8.26
C LYS A 59 5.08 15.24 9.30
N PHE A 60 3.91 14.67 9.57
CA PHE A 60 3.79 13.51 10.44
C PHE A 60 4.55 12.30 9.87
N VAL A 61 4.33 11.98 8.59
CA VAL A 61 4.97 10.84 7.93
C VAL A 61 6.50 10.97 7.98
N TYR A 62 7.02 12.19 7.78
CA TYR A 62 8.46 12.45 7.87
C TYR A 62 8.99 12.30 9.31
N LYS A 63 8.24 12.76 10.33
CA LYS A 63 8.56 12.54 11.75
C LYS A 63 8.66 11.04 12.07
N TYR A 64 7.68 10.25 11.62
CA TYR A 64 7.66 8.79 11.80
C TYR A 64 8.84 8.11 11.06
N PHE A 65 9.09 8.53 9.82
CA PHE A 65 10.22 8.04 9.04
C PHE A 65 11.57 8.33 9.73
N GLN A 66 11.77 9.55 10.24
CA GLN A 66 12.98 9.90 11.01
C GLN A 66 13.12 9.04 12.26
N TYR A 67 12.01 8.73 12.93
CA TYR A 67 12.00 7.82 14.08
C TYR A 67 12.52 6.42 13.70
N CYS A 68 12.09 5.89 12.54
CA CYS A 68 12.62 4.64 12.00
C CYS A 68 14.12 4.70 11.76
N GLN A 69 14.59 5.73 11.08
CA GLN A 69 16.02 5.86 10.77
C GLN A 69 16.88 5.97 12.03
N ASN A 70 16.42 6.73 13.04
CA ASN A 70 17.13 6.92 14.30
C ASN A 70 17.23 5.63 15.12
N ASN A 71 16.29 4.70 14.95
CA ASN A 71 16.27 3.39 15.59
C ASN A 71 16.88 2.27 14.72
N GLY A 72 17.59 2.64 13.65
CA GLY A 72 18.29 1.67 12.79
C GLY A 72 17.40 0.90 11.81
N LEU A 73 16.13 1.27 11.69
CA LEU A 73 15.23 0.66 10.71
C LEU A 73 15.38 1.34 9.36
N LYS A 74 15.82 0.55 8.37
CA LYS A 74 15.83 0.99 6.98
C LYS A 74 14.40 1.03 6.46
N SER A 75 13.87 2.23 6.27
CA SER A 75 12.52 2.45 5.75
C SER A 75 12.49 3.30 4.47
N ASN A 76 11.33 3.33 3.82
CA ASN A 76 10.97 4.24 2.74
C ASN A 76 9.68 4.98 3.08
N ILE A 77 9.50 6.15 2.47
CA ILE A 77 8.18 6.78 2.37
C ILE A 77 7.60 6.46 0.99
N LEU A 78 6.41 5.87 0.98
CA LEU A 78 5.67 5.52 -0.23
C LEU A 78 4.45 6.44 -0.38
N LEU A 79 4.22 6.95 -1.58
CA LEU A 79 2.99 7.62 -1.98
C LEU A 79 2.01 6.57 -2.51
N TYR A 80 0.81 6.56 -1.95
CA TYR A 80 -0.29 5.70 -2.38
C TYR A 80 -1.32 6.56 -3.13
N GLU A 81 -1.55 6.21 -4.39
CA GLU A 81 -2.63 6.78 -5.18
C GLU A 81 -3.69 5.71 -5.45
N THR A 82 -4.93 5.92 -5.00
CA THR A 82 -6.00 4.93 -5.05
C THR A 82 -7.24 5.47 -5.76
N THR A 83 -8.27 4.63 -5.94
CA THR A 83 -9.57 5.10 -6.47
C THR A 83 -10.46 5.76 -5.42
N ASN A 84 -10.03 5.77 -4.15
CA ASN A 84 -10.77 6.41 -3.07
C ASN A 84 -10.67 7.95 -3.21
N LYS A 85 -11.81 8.62 -3.34
CA LYS A 85 -11.90 10.08 -3.53
C LYS A 85 -12.01 10.87 -2.22
N GLU A 86 -12.16 10.19 -1.08
CA GLU A 86 -12.45 10.82 0.21
C GLU A 86 -11.21 11.43 0.86
N ILE A 87 -10.04 10.81 0.62
CA ILE A 87 -8.74 11.33 1.06
C ILE A 87 -8.03 11.88 -0.17
N VAL A 88 -7.79 13.19 -0.23
CA VAL A 88 -6.99 13.79 -1.30
C VAL A 88 -5.99 14.75 -0.67
N VAL A 89 -4.70 14.46 -0.85
CA VAL A 89 -3.62 15.36 -0.45
C VAL A 89 -3.56 16.52 -1.44
N PRO A 90 -3.77 17.77 -0.98
CA PRO A 90 -3.75 18.94 -1.87
C PRO A 90 -2.33 19.25 -2.37
N GLU A 91 -1.32 19.06 -1.53
CA GLU A 91 0.09 19.29 -1.86
C GLU A 91 0.89 18.01 -1.69
N ILE A 92 1.34 17.43 -2.81
CA ILE A 92 2.16 16.23 -2.78
C ILE A 92 3.65 16.53 -2.89
N LYS A 93 4.44 15.76 -2.15
CA LYS A 93 5.85 15.59 -2.45
C LYS A 93 6.01 14.81 -3.74
N LEU A 94 6.95 15.25 -4.57
CA LEU A 94 7.15 14.66 -5.88
C LEU A 94 7.65 13.21 -5.75
N PRO A 95 7.01 12.24 -6.43
CA PRO A 95 7.50 10.89 -6.47
C PRO A 95 8.84 10.85 -7.23
N THR A 96 9.81 10.12 -6.69
CA THR A 96 11.12 9.91 -7.32
C THR A 96 11.12 8.71 -8.24
N LYS A 97 10.25 7.73 -7.96
CA LYS A 97 10.26 6.44 -8.64
C LYS A 97 8.91 5.76 -8.51
N LEU A 98 8.34 5.38 -9.65
CA LEU A 98 7.22 4.45 -9.69
C LEU A 98 7.72 3.04 -9.34
N LEU A 99 7.08 2.40 -8.37
CA LEU A 99 7.32 0.98 -8.06
C LEU A 99 6.39 0.08 -8.86
N GLY A 100 5.14 0.48 -9.04
CA GLY A 100 4.16 -0.25 -9.83
C GLY A 100 2.75 -0.05 -9.28
N PHE A 101 1.89 -1.02 -9.58
CA PHE A 101 0.48 -1.03 -9.23
C PHE A 101 0.11 -2.34 -8.53
N ASP A 102 -0.85 -2.25 -7.62
CA ASP A 102 -1.35 -3.38 -6.84
C ASP A 102 -2.88 -3.34 -6.68
N CYS A 103 -3.44 -4.46 -6.23
CA CYS A 103 -4.79 -4.58 -5.69
C CYS A 103 -4.70 -4.98 -4.21
N ILE A 104 -5.06 -4.06 -3.32
CA ILE A 104 -5.02 -4.27 -1.87
C ILE A 104 -6.43 -4.34 -1.27
N GLY A 105 -6.56 -4.99 -0.12
CA GLY A 105 -7.71 -4.80 0.77
C GLY A 105 -7.48 -3.61 1.71
N ASN A 106 -6.27 -3.50 2.25
CA ASN A 106 -5.74 -2.36 3.01
C ASN A 106 -4.20 -2.35 2.88
N VAL A 107 -3.52 -1.38 3.48
CA VAL A 107 -2.04 -1.25 3.33
C VAL A 107 -1.23 -2.44 3.86
N TYR A 108 -1.81 -3.30 4.71
CA TYR A 108 -1.17 -4.52 5.23
C TYR A 108 -1.46 -5.76 4.38
N TYR A 109 -2.44 -5.71 3.47
CA TYR A 109 -2.91 -6.87 2.74
C TYR A 109 -3.00 -6.62 1.24
N SER A 110 -2.09 -7.24 0.48
CA SER A 110 -2.07 -7.26 -0.99
C SER A 110 -2.67 -8.54 -1.52
N TYR A 111 -3.77 -8.43 -2.27
CA TYR A 111 -4.35 -9.56 -2.96
C TYR A 111 -3.37 -10.10 -4.01
N LEU A 112 -2.73 -9.23 -4.80
CA LEU A 112 -1.78 -9.65 -5.82
C LEU A 112 -0.62 -10.44 -5.20
N LYS A 113 0.02 -9.92 -4.14
CA LYS A 113 1.16 -10.60 -3.53
C LYS A 113 0.79 -12.00 -3.03
N ASN A 114 -0.38 -12.12 -2.40
CA ASN A 114 -0.81 -13.37 -1.78
C ASN A 114 -1.35 -14.39 -2.78
N GLU A 115 -1.91 -13.93 -3.90
CA GLU A 115 -2.64 -14.79 -4.85
C GLU A 115 -2.00 -14.81 -6.26
N TYR A 116 -0.89 -14.11 -6.50
CA TYR A 116 -0.27 -14.05 -7.85
C TYR A 116 0.02 -15.45 -8.41
N ASN A 117 0.54 -16.37 -7.59
CA ASN A 117 0.84 -17.73 -8.05
C ASN A 117 -0.42 -18.49 -8.49
N TYR A 118 -1.58 -18.18 -7.92
CA TYR A 118 -2.85 -18.77 -8.31
C TYR A 118 -3.30 -18.25 -9.70
N PHE A 119 -3.19 -16.94 -9.93
CA PHE A 119 -3.59 -16.31 -11.19
C PHE A 119 -2.49 -16.25 -12.26
N LYS A 120 -1.29 -16.77 -11.97
CA LYS A 120 -0.08 -16.57 -12.76
C LYS A 120 -0.27 -16.98 -14.21
N ASP A 121 -0.86 -18.13 -14.45
CA ASP A 121 -1.01 -18.67 -15.81
C ASP A 121 -2.01 -17.86 -16.63
N ASP A 122 -3.14 -17.44 -16.03
CA ASP A 122 -4.14 -16.58 -16.67
C ASP A 122 -3.59 -15.19 -17.00
N LEU A 123 -2.78 -14.62 -16.09
CA LEU A 123 -2.11 -13.33 -16.29
C LEU A 123 -1.05 -13.45 -17.39
N ASN A 124 -0.19 -14.47 -17.33
CA ASN A 124 0.86 -14.70 -18.32
C ASN A 124 0.28 -14.96 -19.72
N ALA A 125 -0.86 -15.66 -19.83
CA ALA A 125 -1.56 -15.86 -21.10
C ALA A 125 -2.05 -14.54 -21.72
N LYS A 126 -2.17 -13.48 -20.92
CA LYS A 126 -2.51 -12.11 -21.35
C LYS A 126 -1.27 -11.22 -21.51
N GLY A 127 -0.07 -11.74 -21.31
CA GLY A 127 1.18 -10.98 -21.35
C GLY A 127 1.40 -10.07 -20.13
N ILE A 128 0.72 -10.36 -19.02
CA ILE A 128 0.79 -9.57 -17.78
C ILE A 128 1.73 -10.26 -16.79
N TYR A 129 2.74 -9.54 -16.33
CA TYR A 129 3.77 -10.05 -15.41
C TYR A 129 3.96 -9.08 -14.24
N VAL A 130 4.35 -9.62 -13.08
CA VAL A 130 4.84 -8.76 -11.99
C VAL A 130 6.27 -8.32 -12.28
N ASN A 131 6.56 -7.06 -11.97
CA ASN A 131 7.89 -6.49 -12.10
C ASN A 131 8.78 -6.90 -10.91
N LYS A 132 10.01 -6.39 -10.85
CA LYS A 132 10.98 -6.73 -9.80
C LYS A 132 10.57 -6.37 -8.37
N TYR A 133 9.48 -5.60 -8.21
CA TYR A 133 8.88 -5.25 -6.92
C TYR A 133 7.70 -6.15 -6.55
N GLY A 134 7.36 -7.14 -7.38
CA GLY A 134 6.16 -7.95 -7.20
C GLY A 134 4.87 -7.20 -7.54
N LEU A 135 4.96 -6.09 -8.29
CA LEU A 135 3.84 -5.22 -8.65
C LEU A 135 3.57 -5.29 -10.15
N LEU A 136 2.36 -4.92 -10.56
CA LEU A 136 2.02 -4.79 -11.99
C LEU A 136 2.49 -3.44 -12.54
N ASP A 137 2.69 -3.36 -13.86
CA ASP A 137 3.27 -2.16 -14.49
C ASP A 137 2.22 -1.12 -14.90
N SER A 138 0.93 -1.47 -14.91
CA SER A 138 -0.15 -0.56 -15.25
C SER A 138 -1.41 -0.75 -14.41
N LEU A 139 -2.25 0.29 -14.38
CA LEU A 139 -3.59 0.21 -13.79
C LEU A 139 -4.50 -0.76 -14.56
N GLU A 140 -4.29 -0.91 -15.87
CA GLU A 140 -5.09 -1.82 -16.71
C GLU A 140 -4.80 -3.28 -16.37
N ASP A 141 -3.55 -3.61 -16.05
CA ASP A 141 -3.16 -4.93 -15.58
C ASP A 141 -3.81 -5.26 -14.23
N VAL A 142 -3.83 -4.29 -13.30
CA VAL A 142 -4.54 -4.45 -12.00
C VAL A 142 -6.03 -4.68 -12.21
N LEU A 143 -6.66 -3.93 -13.12
CA LEU A 143 -8.08 -4.12 -13.42
C LEU A 143 -8.35 -5.49 -14.07
N THR A 144 -7.43 -5.97 -14.89
CA THR A 144 -7.50 -7.33 -15.46
C THR A 144 -7.39 -8.39 -14.36
N TYR A 145 -6.45 -8.23 -13.44
CA TYR A 145 -6.28 -9.09 -12.27
C TYR A 145 -7.55 -9.13 -11.41
N ILE A 146 -8.11 -7.97 -11.08
CA ILE A 146 -9.37 -7.87 -10.32
C ILE A 146 -10.52 -8.58 -11.04
N SER A 147 -10.63 -8.41 -12.37
CA SER A 147 -11.67 -9.09 -13.14
C SER A 147 -11.53 -10.62 -13.10
N LEU A 148 -10.30 -11.15 -13.04
CA LEU A 148 -10.07 -12.59 -12.88
C LEU A 148 -10.50 -13.06 -11.49
N ARG A 149 -10.09 -12.35 -10.42
CA ARG A 149 -10.54 -12.64 -9.05
C ARG A 149 -12.05 -12.66 -8.92
N GLN A 150 -12.71 -11.61 -9.41
CA GLN A 150 -14.17 -11.47 -9.32
C GLN A 150 -14.89 -12.59 -10.06
N LYS A 151 -14.37 -13.01 -11.22
CA LYS A 151 -14.91 -14.15 -11.97
C LYS A 151 -14.85 -15.43 -11.14
N ASP A 152 -13.73 -15.71 -10.50
CA ASP A 152 -13.53 -16.92 -9.70
C ASP A 152 -14.37 -16.92 -8.42
N ILE A 153 -14.42 -15.78 -7.72
CA ILE A 153 -15.32 -15.57 -6.56
C ILE A 153 -16.78 -15.81 -6.99
N SER A 154 -17.21 -15.23 -8.11
CA SER A 154 -18.57 -15.43 -8.63
C SER A 154 -18.86 -16.87 -9.06
N SER A 155 -17.81 -17.65 -9.35
CA SER A 155 -17.90 -19.07 -9.71
C SER A 155 -17.84 -19.98 -8.48
N GLY A 156 -17.76 -19.42 -7.26
CA GLY A 156 -17.76 -20.16 -6.00
C GLY A 156 -16.38 -20.54 -5.46
N ILE A 157 -15.30 -20.02 -6.06
CA ILE A 157 -13.94 -20.21 -5.53
C ILE A 157 -13.78 -19.33 -4.28
N GLN A 158 -13.30 -19.94 -3.20
CA GLN A 158 -13.03 -19.24 -1.95
C GLN A 158 -11.66 -18.55 -2.02
N LEU A 159 -11.69 -17.25 -2.33
CA LEU A 159 -10.54 -16.36 -2.20
C LEU A 159 -10.74 -15.46 -0.98
N GLU A 160 -9.63 -15.01 -0.38
CA GLU A 160 -9.71 -14.06 0.73
C GLU A 160 -10.35 -12.76 0.25
N ASN A 161 -11.38 -12.29 0.95
CA ASN A 161 -12.11 -11.11 0.55
C ASN A 161 -12.50 -10.29 1.78
N PHE A 162 -11.47 -9.88 2.53
CA PHE A 162 -11.65 -9.13 3.77
C PHE A 162 -12.31 -7.75 3.54
N TRP A 163 -12.10 -7.12 2.38
CA TRP A 163 -12.54 -5.74 2.08
C TRP A 163 -12.79 -5.52 0.59
N LYS A 164 -12.78 -4.25 0.17
CA LYS A 164 -12.85 -3.84 -1.23
C LYS A 164 -11.53 -4.14 -1.95
N GLU A 165 -11.62 -4.71 -3.15
CA GLU A 165 -10.50 -4.75 -4.10
C GLU A 165 -10.15 -3.31 -4.52
N LEU A 166 -9.09 -2.77 -3.93
CA LEU A 166 -8.68 -1.38 -4.15
C LEU A 166 -7.44 -1.33 -5.04
N PRO A 167 -7.57 -0.85 -6.29
CA PRO A 167 -6.43 -0.55 -7.15
C PRO A 167 -5.61 0.59 -6.56
N ILE A 168 -4.30 0.36 -6.45
CA ILE A 168 -3.36 1.36 -5.96
C ILE A 168 -2.17 1.49 -6.90
N LYS A 169 -1.61 2.70 -6.94
CA LYS A 169 -0.31 3.00 -7.53
C LYS A 169 0.64 3.37 -6.41
N ILE A 170 1.82 2.75 -6.41
CA ILE A 170 2.81 2.91 -5.35
C ILE A 170 4.05 3.57 -5.93
N SER A 171 4.50 4.67 -5.32
CA SER A 171 5.73 5.37 -5.71
C SER A 171 6.58 5.72 -4.50
N CYS A 172 7.91 5.66 -4.63
CA CYS A 172 8.80 6.24 -3.62
C CYS A 172 8.76 7.77 -3.69
N VAL A 173 8.94 8.42 -2.55
CA VAL A 173 8.93 9.89 -2.41
C VAL A 173 10.34 10.42 -2.15
N LYS A 174 10.66 11.61 -2.67
CA LYS A 174 11.91 12.31 -2.32
C LYS A 174 11.77 12.96 -0.95
N LEU A 175 12.75 12.75 -0.08
CA LEU A 175 12.93 13.52 1.15
C LEU A 175 13.55 14.88 0.82
#